data_AF-A0A969KUN3-F1
#
_entry.id   AF-A0A969KUN3-F1
#
_cell.length_a   1.000
_cell.length_b   1.000
_cell.length_c   1.000
_cell.angle_alpha   90.00
_cell.angle_beta   90.00
_cell.angle_gamma   90.00
#
_symmetry.space_group_name_H-M   'P 1'
#
loop_
_entity.id
_entity.type
_entity.pdbx_description
1 polymer ?
#
loop_
_entity_poly.entity_id
_entity_poly.type
_entity_poly.pdbx_seq_one_letter_code
_entity_poly.pdbx_strand_id
1 'polypeptide(L)'
;MARLTTKPQRPALRSASFNGLGLTVSIHTDLLWALIGLILTIGGTFLEVFITSAPWSWLGQGVEARSLGVSFQVGAVLLIACIGGRNAAVMSQIAYLVLGLTWFNVFTQGGGLEYIYRPSFGYLLGFIPGAWICGSIAFRTLPRLESLAFSCLCGLAAVHLSGIGYLLLATQSFRWIDTTVLPLSNLLVTYSLNPLPGQLVVVCAVTLIAFVLRRLLFY
;
A
#
# COMPACT_ATOMS: atom_id res chain seq x y z
N MET A 1 19.65 20.73 -57.82
CA MET A 1 18.76 21.16 -56.73
C MET A 1 18.41 19.95 -55.86
N ALA A 2 19.15 19.68 -54.79
CA ALA A 2 18.85 18.60 -53.85
C ALA A 2 18.32 19.22 -52.54
N ARG A 3 17.07 18.88 -52.19
CA ARG A 3 16.36 19.34 -50.99
C ARG A 3 16.83 18.51 -49.80
N LEU A 4 17.68 19.07 -48.94
CA LEU A 4 18.05 18.46 -47.66
C LEU A 4 16.86 18.57 -46.71
N THR A 5 16.24 17.43 -46.39
CA THR A 5 15.18 17.30 -45.40
C THR A 5 15.80 17.30 -44.01
N THR A 6 15.72 18.43 -43.31
CA THR A 6 16.11 18.56 -41.91
C THR A 6 15.13 17.76 -41.04
N LYS A 7 15.63 16.67 -40.45
CA LYS A 7 14.92 15.86 -39.44
C LYS A 7 14.58 16.75 -38.23
N PRO A 8 13.36 16.72 -37.67
CA PRO A 8 13.03 17.53 -36.49
C PRO A 8 13.83 17.04 -35.27
N GLN A 9 14.65 17.94 -34.71
CA GLN A 9 15.33 17.73 -33.43
C GLN A 9 14.28 17.58 -32.32
N ARG A 10 14.22 16.40 -31.70
CA ARG A 10 13.45 16.20 -30.47
C ARG A 10 14.06 17.07 -29.36
N PRO A 11 13.25 17.74 -28.53
CA PRO A 11 13.78 18.54 -27.43
C PRO A 11 14.60 17.65 -26.51
N ALA A 12 15.85 18.06 -26.29
CA ALA A 12 16.76 17.44 -25.34
C ALA A 12 16.06 17.37 -23.98
N LEU A 13 15.86 16.14 -23.50
CA LEU A 13 15.48 15.86 -22.12
C LEU A 13 16.46 16.61 -21.23
N ARG A 14 15.98 17.68 -20.59
CA ARG A 14 16.70 18.36 -19.51
C ARG A 14 17.10 17.27 -18.53
N SER A 15 18.41 17.09 -18.42
CA SER A 15 19.06 16.27 -17.43
C SER A 15 18.45 16.57 -16.07
N ALA A 16 17.65 15.63 -15.56
CA ALA A 16 17.47 15.49 -14.13
C ALA A 16 18.87 15.22 -13.59
N SER A 17 19.49 16.27 -13.05
CA SER A 17 20.71 16.19 -12.28
C SER A 17 20.43 15.25 -11.10
N PHE A 18 20.79 13.98 -11.30
CA PHE A 18 20.94 12.99 -10.25
C PHE A 18 22.17 13.39 -9.43
N ASN A 19 21.99 14.34 -8.52
CA ASN A 19 22.99 14.64 -7.51
C ASN A 19 23.06 13.47 -6.51
N GLY A 20 24.22 12.83 -6.48
CA GLY A 20 24.55 11.60 -5.76
C GLY A 20 24.61 11.70 -4.23
N LEU A 21 23.74 12.48 -3.60
CA LEU A 21 23.53 12.49 -2.14
C LEU A 21 22.10 13.01 -1.89
N GLY A 22 21.09 12.19 -2.14
CA GLY A 22 19.66 12.54 -2.08
C GLY A 22 19.10 12.77 -0.67
N LEU A 23 19.80 13.52 0.18
CA LEU A 23 19.40 13.89 1.54
C LEU A 23 18.71 15.26 1.64
N THR A 24 18.42 15.92 0.52
CA THR A 24 17.84 17.28 0.50
C THR A 24 16.50 17.41 -0.24
N VAL A 25 15.78 16.32 -0.48
CA VAL A 25 14.32 16.44 -0.45
C VAL A 25 14.00 16.75 1.01
N SER A 26 13.64 18.00 1.27
CA SER A 26 13.58 18.59 2.62
C SER A 26 12.98 17.60 3.62
N ILE A 27 13.69 17.28 4.70
CA ILE A 27 13.19 16.41 5.78
C ILE A 27 11.75 16.77 6.18
N HIS A 28 11.41 18.07 6.09
CA HIS A 28 10.07 18.59 6.31
C HIS A 28 9.02 18.06 5.32
N THR A 29 9.34 17.94 4.03
CA THR A 29 8.40 17.38 3.04
C THR A 29 8.19 15.89 3.23
N ASP A 30 9.24 15.14 3.55
CA ASP A 30 9.12 13.71 3.86
C ASP A 30 8.28 13.49 5.13
N LEU A 31 8.43 14.36 6.13
CA LEU A 31 7.61 14.36 7.35
C LEU A 31 6.14 14.70 7.08
N LEU A 32 5.86 15.70 6.24
CA LEU A 32 4.48 16.06 5.86
C LEU A 32 3.81 14.90 5.13
N TRP A 33 4.50 14.29 4.17
CA TRP A 33 4.00 13.08 3.49
C TRP A 33 3.84 11.91 4.46
N ALA A 34 4.76 11.72 5.40
CA ALA A 34 4.65 10.66 6.41
C ALA A 34 3.43 10.87 7.32
N LEU A 35 3.13 12.12 7.70
CA LEU A 35 1.94 12.46 8.48
C LEU A 35 0.65 12.23 7.69
N ILE A 36 0.61 12.64 6.43
CA ILE A 36 -0.52 12.35 5.52
C ILE A 36 -0.72 10.84 5.42
N GLY A 37 0.36 10.08 5.18
CA GLY A 37 0.32 8.63 5.14
C GLY A 37 -0.20 8.02 6.43
N LEU A 38 0.23 8.54 7.58
CA LEU A 38 -0.18 8.03 8.88
C LEU A 38 -1.68 8.23 9.10
N ILE A 39 -2.19 9.43 8.80
CA ILE A 39 -3.62 9.74 8.88
C ILE A 39 -4.41 8.85 7.91
N LEU A 40 -3.92 8.67 6.69
CA LEU A 40 -4.55 7.79 5.70
C LEU A 40 -4.58 6.33 6.19
N THR A 41 -3.49 5.81 6.76
CA THR A 41 -3.46 4.43 7.28
C THR A 41 -4.44 4.27 8.44
N ILE A 42 -4.46 5.21 9.40
CA ILE A 42 -5.40 5.17 10.52
C ILE A 42 -6.85 5.24 10.03
N GLY A 43 -7.19 6.21 9.17
CA GLY A 43 -8.53 6.32 8.61
C GLY A 43 -8.91 5.09 7.78
N GLY A 44 -7.97 4.56 7.00
CA GLY A 44 -8.15 3.35 6.19
C GLY A 44 -8.36 2.09 7.02
N THR A 45 -7.89 2.03 8.27
CA THR A 45 -8.16 0.92 9.19
C THR A 45 -9.65 0.74 9.48
N PHE A 46 -10.40 1.83 9.58
CA PHE A 46 -11.82 1.83 9.95
C PHE A 46 -12.79 1.94 8.78
N LEU A 47 -12.27 2.13 7.56
CA LEU A 47 -13.08 2.22 6.35
C LEU A 47 -13.03 0.91 5.58
N GLU A 48 -14.20 0.30 5.40
CA GLU A 48 -14.37 -0.94 4.65
C GLU A 48 -14.59 -0.65 3.15
N VAL A 49 -14.12 -1.57 2.30
CA VAL A 49 -14.23 -1.46 0.85
C VAL A 49 -15.57 -2.06 0.41
N PHE A 50 -16.36 -1.24 -0.28
CA PHE A 50 -17.63 -1.63 -0.87
C PHE A 50 -17.55 -1.64 -2.38
N ILE A 51 -18.21 -2.62 -3.00
CA ILE A 51 -18.49 -2.64 -4.44
C ILE A 51 -20.00 -2.53 -4.65
N THR A 52 -20.41 -1.80 -5.68
CA THR A 52 -21.81 -1.76 -6.09
C THR A 52 -22.15 -3.01 -6.89
N SER A 53 -23.42 -3.42 -6.85
CA SER A 53 -23.97 -4.37 -7.82
C SER A 53 -23.67 -3.90 -9.24
N ALA A 54 -23.70 -4.82 -10.20
CA ALA A 54 -23.30 -4.47 -11.55
C ALA A 54 -24.36 -3.58 -12.24
N PRO A 55 -23.96 -2.67 -13.15
CA PRO A 55 -24.89 -1.69 -13.75
C PRO A 55 -26.12 -2.29 -14.42
N TRP A 56 -26.00 -3.52 -14.95
CA TRP A 56 -27.09 -4.24 -15.59
C TRP A 56 -28.17 -4.73 -14.61
N SER A 57 -27.86 -4.92 -13.32
CA SER A 57 -28.85 -5.31 -12.31
C SER A 57 -29.53 -4.12 -11.63
N TRP A 58 -29.04 -2.88 -11.86
CA TRP A 58 -29.57 -1.68 -11.22
C TRP A 58 -31.01 -1.36 -11.64
N LEU A 59 -31.39 -1.66 -12.89
CA LEU A 59 -32.73 -1.36 -13.37
C LEU A 59 -33.83 -2.15 -12.65
N GLY A 60 -33.51 -3.32 -12.08
CA GLY A 60 -34.50 -4.18 -11.39
C GLY A 60 -34.35 -4.20 -9.87
N GLN A 61 -33.12 -4.20 -9.36
CA GLN A 61 -32.83 -4.41 -7.93
C GLN A 61 -32.23 -3.15 -7.25
N GLY A 62 -32.06 -2.05 -8.00
CA GLY A 62 -31.39 -0.87 -7.50
C GLY A 62 -29.87 -1.07 -7.30
N VAL A 63 -29.24 -0.06 -6.71
CA VAL A 63 -27.80 -0.09 -6.40
C VAL A 63 -27.62 -0.70 -5.01
N GLU A 64 -27.18 -1.95 -4.96
CA GLU A 64 -26.80 -2.61 -3.71
C GLU A 64 -25.30 -2.45 -3.48
N ALA A 65 -24.90 -1.93 -2.31
CA ALA A 65 -23.50 -1.91 -1.90
C ALA A 65 -23.17 -3.19 -1.12
N ARG A 66 -22.16 -3.94 -1.57
CA ARG A 66 -21.68 -5.16 -0.91
C ARG A 66 -20.27 -4.93 -0.39
N SER A 67 -20.05 -5.26 0.88
CA SER A 67 -18.70 -5.25 1.46
C SER A 67 -17.86 -6.38 0.85
N LEU A 68 -16.58 -6.07 0.59
CA LEU A 68 -15.56 -7.04 0.18
C LEU A 68 -14.80 -7.65 1.38
N GLY A 69 -15.17 -7.31 2.62
CA GLY A 69 -14.54 -7.82 3.83
C GLY A 69 -13.09 -7.38 4.01
N VAL A 70 -12.68 -6.28 3.37
CA VAL A 70 -11.33 -5.71 3.46
C VAL A 70 -11.40 -4.21 3.76
N SER A 71 -10.44 -3.71 4.51
CA SER A 71 -10.32 -2.28 4.81
C SER A 71 -9.46 -1.55 3.77
N PHE A 72 -9.60 -0.23 3.71
CA PHE A 72 -8.74 0.64 2.89
C PHE A 72 -7.31 0.79 3.43
N GLN A 73 -7.00 0.16 4.56
CA GLN A 73 -5.72 0.27 5.27
C GLN A 73 -4.52 -0.03 4.37
N VAL A 74 -4.50 -1.16 3.68
CA VAL A 74 -3.40 -1.49 2.75
C VAL A 74 -3.37 -0.53 1.56
N GLY A 75 -4.53 -0.04 1.12
CA GLY A 75 -4.64 0.94 0.07
C GLY A 75 -3.99 2.27 0.44
N ALA A 76 -4.17 2.73 1.68
CA ALA A 76 -3.51 3.91 2.21
C ALA A 76 -1.98 3.78 2.19
N VAL A 77 -1.45 2.62 2.62
CA VAL A 77 -0.01 2.34 2.59
C VAL A 77 0.56 2.40 1.17
N LEU A 78 -0.11 1.74 0.22
CA LEU A 78 0.31 1.73 -1.17
C LEU A 78 0.19 3.11 -1.82
N LEU A 79 -0.88 3.86 -1.50
CA LEU A 79 -1.10 5.20 -2.01
C LEU A 79 0.00 6.16 -1.54
N ILE A 80 0.31 6.19 -0.24
CA ILE A 80 1.38 7.05 0.26
C ILE A 80 2.73 6.66 -0.32
N ALA A 81 2.99 5.37 -0.50
CA ALA A 81 4.20 4.89 -1.18
C ALA A 81 4.28 5.42 -2.62
N CYS A 82 3.17 5.41 -3.36
CA CYS A 82 3.12 5.95 -4.71
C CYS A 82 3.26 7.48 -4.77
N ILE A 83 2.75 8.27 -3.82
CA ILE A 83 2.77 9.74 -3.95
C ILE A 83 3.89 10.43 -3.13
N GLY A 84 4.25 9.88 -1.97
CA GLY A 84 5.26 10.42 -1.07
C GLY A 84 6.61 9.70 -1.13
N GLY A 85 6.70 8.57 -1.82
CA GLY A 85 7.93 7.80 -2.00
C GLY A 85 8.32 6.95 -0.80
N ARG A 86 9.44 6.22 -0.94
CA ARG A 86 9.82 5.16 0.01
C ARG A 86 10.09 5.68 1.42
N ASN A 87 10.71 6.85 1.56
CA ASN A 87 11.13 7.37 2.86
C ASN A 87 9.90 7.76 3.69
N ALA A 88 9.06 8.65 3.15
CA ALA A 88 7.84 9.09 3.81
C ALA A 88 6.88 7.94 4.11
N ALA A 89 6.71 6.99 3.17
CA ALA A 89 5.84 5.85 3.37
C ALA A 89 6.35 4.92 4.48
N VAL A 90 7.66 4.63 4.54
CA VAL A 90 8.25 3.84 5.62
C VAL A 90 8.12 4.55 6.97
N MET A 91 8.44 5.85 7.03
CA MET A 91 8.29 6.64 8.26
C MET A 91 6.84 6.61 8.75
N SER A 92 5.88 6.74 7.84
CA SER A 92 4.45 6.62 8.14
C SER A 92 4.10 5.27 8.75
N GLN A 93 4.57 4.16 8.17
CA GLN A 93 4.23 2.82 8.66
C GLN A 93 4.91 2.49 9.99
N ILE A 94 6.12 2.98 10.21
CA ILE A 94 6.80 2.89 11.51
C ILE A 94 6.01 3.68 12.56
N ALA A 95 5.61 4.92 12.27
CA ALA A 95 4.80 5.71 13.18
C ALA A 95 3.45 5.03 13.48
N TYR A 96 2.80 4.45 12.47
CA TYR A 96 1.56 3.71 12.63
C TYR A 96 1.71 2.51 13.57
N LEU A 97 2.77 1.71 13.40
CA LEU A 97 3.07 0.59 14.28
C LEU A 97 3.38 1.02 15.71
N VAL A 98 4.22 2.05 15.88
CA VAL A 98 4.57 2.58 17.20
C VAL A 98 3.33 3.10 17.92
N LEU A 99 2.47 3.87 17.25
CA LEU A 99 1.24 4.38 17.84
C LEU A 99 0.28 3.26 18.26
N GLY A 100 0.08 2.27 17.39
CA GLY A 100 -0.80 1.15 17.70
C GLY A 100 -0.29 0.23 18.81
N LEU A 101 1.03 0.14 19.01
CA LEU A 101 1.62 -0.65 20.11
C LEU A 101 1.68 0.12 21.44
N THR A 102 1.72 1.45 21.43
CA THR A 102 2.01 2.25 22.63
C THR A 102 0.80 2.66 23.45
N TRP A 103 -0.42 2.73 22.92
CA TRP A 103 -1.73 2.79 23.64
C TRP A 103 -2.88 3.33 22.77
N PHE A 104 -2.60 3.86 21.57
CA PHE A 104 -3.65 4.33 20.68
C PHE A 104 -4.32 3.13 20.00
N ASN A 105 -5.63 2.93 20.21
CA ASN A 105 -6.43 1.86 19.60
C ASN A 105 -6.66 2.09 18.09
N VAL A 106 -5.58 2.24 17.33
CA VAL A 106 -5.61 2.53 15.89
C VAL A 106 -5.62 1.25 15.05
N PHE A 107 -5.41 0.08 15.64
CA PHE A 107 -5.55 -1.20 14.92
C PHE A 107 -7.00 -1.71 14.99
N THR A 108 -7.38 -2.55 14.03
CA THR A 108 -8.76 -3.07 13.89
C THR A 108 -9.29 -3.80 15.12
N GLN A 109 -8.40 -4.44 15.89
CA GLN A 109 -8.75 -5.24 17.08
C GLN A 109 -8.24 -4.58 18.38
N GLY A 110 -8.07 -3.26 18.39
CA GLY A 110 -7.57 -2.49 19.53
C GLY A 110 -6.14 -1.98 19.32
N GLY A 111 -5.29 -2.15 20.32
CA GLY A 111 -3.89 -1.72 20.30
C GLY A 111 -3.13 -2.36 21.46
N GLY A 112 -1.92 -1.85 21.72
CA GLY A 112 -1.06 -2.32 22.79
C GLY A 112 -0.12 -3.46 22.40
N LEU A 113 0.80 -3.78 23.30
CA LEU A 113 1.83 -4.79 23.08
C LEU A 113 1.28 -6.20 22.91
N GLU A 114 0.12 -6.50 23.50
CA GLU A 114 -0.56 -7.79 23.31
C GLU A 114 -0.96 -8.03 21.86
N TYR A 115 -1.08 -6.97 21.06
CA TYR A 115 -1.39 -7.10 19.64
C TYR A 115 -0.31 -7.89 18.88
N ILE A 116 0.92 -7.96 19.39
CA ILE A 116 1.98 -8.81 18.81
C ILE A 116 1.51 -10.26 18.71
N TYR A 117 0.76 -10.78 19.68
CA TYR A 117 0.29 -12.16 19.66
C TYR A 117 -0.87 -12.41 18.68
N ARG A 118 -1.34 -11.38 17.94
CA ARG A 118 -2.41 -11.52 16.95
C ARG A 118 -1.86 -12.00 15.60
N PRO A 119 -2.55 -12.92 14.89
CA PRO A 119 -2.15 -13.36 13.54
C PRO A 119 -2.05 -12.20 12.53
N SER A 120 -2.91 -11.19 12.66
CA SER A 120 -2.95 -10.00 11.78
C SER A 120 -1.71 -9.11 11.91
N PHE A 121 -1.01 -9.15 13.05
CA PHE A 121 0.14 -8.28 13.32
C PHE A 121 1.26 -8.43 12.29
N GLY A 122 1.47 -9.66 11.79
CA GLY A 122 2.46 -9.92 10.73
C GLY A 122 2.25 -9.11 9.46
N TYR A 123 1.00 -8.82 9.10
CA TYR A 123 0.67 -8.03 7.92
C TYR A 123 0.88 -6.54 8.18
N LEU A 124 0.63 -6.07 9.41
CA LEU A 124 0.97 -4.70 9.83
C LEU A 124 2.50 -4.49 9.82
N LEU A 125 3.27 -5.47 10.30
CA LEU A 125 4.74 -5.47 10.14
C LEU A 125 5.13 -5.42 8.66
N GLY A 126 4.42 -6.19 7.82
CA GLY A 126 4.60 -6.22 6.38
C GLY A 126 4.36 -4.89 5.66
N PHE A 127 3.66 -3.93 6.28
CA PHE A 127 3.49 -2.60 5.70
C PHE A 127 4.81 -1.85 5.55
N ILE A 128 5.80 -2.07 6.42
CA ILE A 128 7.13 -1.43 6.30
C ILE A 128 7.84 -1.87 5.00
N PRO A 129 8.14 -3.17 4.77
CA PRO A 129 8.76 -3.59 3.53
C PRO A 129 7.87 -3.36 2.31
N GLY A 130 6.54 -3.49 2.45
CA GLY A 130 5.59 -3.17 1.38
C GLY A 130 5.65 -1.71 0.93
N ALA A 131 5.67 -0.77 1.88
CA ALA A 131 5.82 0.66 1.63
C ALA A 131 7.17 0.97 0.99
N TRP A 132 8.25 0.36 1.49
CA TRP A 132 9.59 0.58 0.95
C TRP A 132 9.71 0.08 -0.50
N ILE A 133 9.24 -1.13 -0.79
CA ILE A 133 9.29 -1.73 -2.15
C ILE A 133 8.41 -0.94 -3.11
N CYS A 134 7.15 -0.69 -2.74
CA CYS A 134 6.23 0.10 -3.57
C CYS A 134 6.80 1.51 -3.81
N GLY A 135 7.19 2.23 -2.77
CA GLY A 135 7.71 3.59 -2.95
C GLY A 135 9.00 3.62 -3.76
N SER A 136 9.85 2.60 -3.64
CA SER A 136 11.07 2.50 -4.43
C SER A 136 10.78 2.24 -5.91
N ILE A 137 9.82 1.37 -6.24
CA ILE A 137 9.49 1.05 -7.64
C ILE A 137 8.71 2.20 -8.29
N ALA A 138 7.74 2.76 -7.58
CA ALA A 138 6.88 3.83 -8.10
C ALA A 138 7.68 5.06 -8.58
N PHE A 139 8.84 5.36 -7.99
CA PHE A 139 9.67 6.52 -8.34
C PHE A 139 10.86 6.20 -9.27
N ARG A 140 10.98 4.97 -9.78
CA ARG A 140 12.05 4.61 -10.73
C ARG A 140 11.82 5.11 -12.15
N THR A 141 10.57 5.26 -12.55
CA THR A 141 10.18 5.61 -13.91
C THR A 141 9.10 6.70 -13.92
N LEU A 142 8.87 7.28 -15.10
CA LEU A 142 7.76 8.22 -15.31
C LEU A 142 6.43 7.56 -14.92
N PRO A 143 5.51 8.29 -14.27
CA PRO A 143 4.26 7.73 -13.78
C PRO A 143 3.36 7.26 -14.93
N ARG A 144 3.35 5.95 -15.15
CA ARG A 144 2.41 5.24 -16.01
C ARG A 144 1.52 4.34 -15.17
N LEU A 145 0.27 4.13 -15.58
CA LEU A 145 -0.65 3.24 -14.87
C LEU A 145 -0.05 1.85 -14.63
N GLU A 146 0.57 1.26 -15.65
CA GLU A 146 1.22 -0.04 -15.56
C GLU A 146 2.37 -0.06 -14.53
N SER A 147 3.21 0.97 -14.53
CA SER A 147 4.35 1.06 -13.59
C SER A 147 3.88 1.22 -12.14
N LEU A 148 2.80 1.99 -11.92
CA LEU A 148 2.21 2.18 -10.60
C LEU A 148 1.47 0.93 -10.14
N ALA A 149 0.72 0.27 -11.03
CA ALA A 149 0.07 -1.00 -10.74
C ALA A 149 1.09 -2.07 -10.34
N PHE A 150 2.16 -2.22 -11.13
CA PHE A 150 3.24 -3.16 -10.84
C PHE A 150 3.90 -2.86 -9.48
N SER A 151 4.16 -1.57 -9.20
CA SER A 151 4.68 -1.12 -7.92
C SER A 151 3.77 -1.50 -6.74
N CYS A 152 2.46 -1.24 -6.86
CA CYS A 152 1.47 -1.59 -5.86
C CYS A 152 1.38 -3.10 -5.65
N LEU A 153 1.42 -3.89 -6.72
CA LEU A 153 1.41 -5.36 -6.65
C LEU A 153 2.65 -5.90 -5.94
N CYS A 154 3.85 -5.36 -6.23
CA CYS A 154 5.06 -5.74 -5.52
C CYS A 154 5.00 -5.36 -4.02
N GLY A 155 4.45 -4.18 -3.71
CA GLY A 155 4.21 -3.76 -2.33
C GLY A 155 3.25 -4.71 -1.60
N LEU A 156 2.11 -5.02 -2.22
CA LEU A 156 1.12 -5.95 -1.69
C LEU A 156 1.72 -7.35 -1.49
N ALA A 157 2.49 -7.85 -2.45
CA ALA A 157 3.19 -9.13 -2.34
C ALA A 157 4.14 -9.14 -1.13
N ALA A 158 4.89 -8.06 -0.89
CA ALA A 158 5.78 -7.95 0.26
C ALA A 158 5.02 -7.91 1.60
N VAL A 159 3.85 -7.27 1.65
CA VAL A 159 2.96 -7.31 2.83
C VAL A 159 2.54 -8.76 3.12
N HIS A 160 2.05 -9.48 2.10
CA HIS A 160 1.63 -10.88 2.26
C HIS A 160 2.79 -11.81 2.61
N LEU A 161 3.95 -11.68 1.97
CA LEU A 161 5.13 -12.49 2.29
C LEU A 161 5.59 -12.28 3.73
N SER A 162 5.56 -11.03 4.22
CA SER A 162 5.90 -10.72 5.60
C SER A 162 4.86 -11.29 6.58
N GLY A 163 3.57 -11.14 6.28
CA GLY A 163 2.49 -11.70 7.09
C GLY A 163 2.50 -13.23 7.15
N ILE A 164 2.72 -13.89 6.02
CA ILE A 164 2.87 -15.35 5.95
C ILE A 164 4.11 -15.79 6.72
N GLY A 165 5.25 -15.12 6.54
CA GLY A 165 6.47 -15.39 7.29
C GLY A 165 6.24 -15.26 8.80
N TYR A 166 5.50 -14.23 9.23
CA TYR A 166 5.11 -14.05 10.62
C TYR A 166 4.25 -15.22 11.13
N LEU A 167 3.22 -15.63 10.39
CA LEU A 167 2.37 -16.76 10.78
C LEU A 167 3.16 -18.06 10.91
N LEU A 168 4.11 -18.32 10.01
CA LEU A 168 4.99 -19.49 10.07
C LEU A 168 5.85 -19.47 11.33
N LEU A 169 6.49 -18.34 11.64
CA LEU A 169 7.31 -18.20 12.85
C LEU A 169 6.46 -18.31 14.12
N ALA A 170 5.32 -17.62 14.17
CA ALA A 170 4.44 -17.58 15.32
C ALA A 170 3.81 -18.95 15.65
N THR A 171 3.51 -19.77 14.62
CA THR A 171 2.94 -21.12 14.81
C THR A 171 4.01 -22.18 15.01
N GLN A 172 5.07 -22.20 14.20
CA GLN A 172 6.05 -23.31 14.19
C GLN A 172 7.17 -23.12 15.22
N SER A 173 7.76 -21.93 15.27
CA SER A 173 8.94 -21.65 16.12
C SER A 173 8.53 -21.25 17.52
N PHE A 174 7.65 -20.26 17.60
CA PHE A 174 7.29 -19.61 18.85
C PHE A 174 6.11 -20.29 19.56
N ARG A 175 5.16 -20.84 18.80
CA ARG A 175 3.96 -21.55 19.29
C ARG A 175 3.03 -20.66 20.14
N TRP A 176 2.96 -19.37 19.83
CA TRP A 176 2.06 -18.44 20.54
C TRP A 176 0.67 -18.36 19.90
N ILE A 177 0.55 -18.82 18.65
CA ILE A 177 -0.73 -18.99 17.96
C ILE A 177 -1.05 -20.48 17.98
N ASP A 178 -2.12 -20.84 18.69
CA ASP A 178 -2.48 -22.24 18.89
C ASP A 178 -3.11 -22.86 17.63
N THR A 179 -2.35 -23.72 16.97
CA THR A 179 -2.80 -24.40 15.75
C THR A 179 -3.69 -25.61 16.01
N THR A 180 -3.91 -26.00 17.27
CA THR A 180 -4.87 -27.07 17.63
C THR A 180 -6.31 -26.60 17.45
N VAL A 181 -6.55 -25.30 17.64
CA VAL A 181 -7.86 -24.65 17.45
C VAL A 181 -8.08 -24.25 15.99
N LEU A 182 -7.05 -23.67 15.35
CA LEU A 182 -7.10 -23.21 13.96
C LEU A 182 -5.85 -23.66 13.20
N PRO A 183 -5.95 -24.61 12.26
CA PRO A 183 -4.80 -25.09 11.53
C PRO A 183 -4.18 -23.98 10.66
N LEU A 184 -2.88 -24.08 10.39
CA LEU A 184 -2.12 -23.09 9.60
C LEU A 184 -2.77 -22.80 8.24
N SER A 185 -3.32 -23.82 7.57
CA SER A 185 -4.04 -23.65 6.30
C SER A 185 -5.19 -22.66 6.43
N ASN A 186 -5.97 -22.75 7.51
CA ASN A 186 -7.10 -21.86 7.74
C ASN A 186 -6.64 -20.44 8.08
N LEU A 187 -5.51 -20.29 8.78
CA LEU A 187 -4.90 -18.98 9.01
C LEU A 187 -4.46 -18.33 7.69
N LEU A 188 -3.79 -19.08 6.81
CA LEU A 188 -3.38 -18.57 5.48
C LEU A 188 -4.59 -18.21 4.61
N VAL A 189 -5.64 -19.03 4.62
CA VAL A 189 -6.89 -18.72 3.91
C VAL A 189 -7.52 -17.45 4.48
N THR A 190 -7.63 -17.34 5.80
CA THR A 190 -8.31 -16.21 6.47
C THR A 190 -7.57 -14.90 6.28
N TYR A 191 -6.24 -14.89 6.45
CA TYR A 191 -5.46 -13.65 6.48
C TYR A 191 -4.75 -13.32 5.17
N SER A 192 -4.46 -14.31 4.30
CA SER A 192 -3.85 -14.05 2.99
C SER A 192 -4.87 -14.17 1.86
N LEU A 193 -5.49 -15.34 1.68
CA LEU A 193 -6.20 -15.65 0.43
C LEU A 193 -7.58 -14.99 0.33
N ASN A 194 -8.39 -15.04 1.39
CA ASN A 194 -9.72 -14.43 1.43
C ASN A 194 -9.72 -12.92 1.17
N PRO A 195 -8.83 -12.10 1.78
CA PRO A 195 -8.81 -10.67 1.52
C PRO A 195 -8.18 -10.31 0.16
N LEU A 196 -7.45 -11.23 -0.49
CA LEU A 196 -6.65 -10.93 -1.68
C LEU A 196 -7.48 -10.35 -2.84
N PRO A 197 -8.66 -10.88 -3.21
CA PRO A 197 -9.48 -10.29 -4.27
C PRO A 197 -9.90 -8.86 -3.96
N GLY A 198 -10.33 -8.56 -2.74
CA GLY A 198 -10.69 -7.21 -2.32
C GLY A 198 -9.49 -6.26 -2.36
N GLN A 199 -8.32 -6.72 -1.94
CA GLN A 199 -7.09 -5.94 -1.98
C GLN A 199 -6.62 -5.67 -3.42
N LEU A 200 -6.86 -6.59 -4.37
CA LEU A 200 -6.60 -6.32 -5.79
C LEU A 200 -7.50 -5.22 -6.35
N VAL A 201 -8.78 -5.17 -5.94
CA VAL A 201 -9.68 -4.05 -6.28
C VAL A 201 -9.13 -2.73 -5.71
N VAL A 202 -8.65 -2.75 -4.46
CA VAL A 202 -8.00 -1.58 -3.84
C VAL A 202 -6.74 -1.17 -4.60
N VAL A 203 -5.90 -2.12 -5.05
CA VAL A 203 -4.71 -1.83 -5.86
C VAL A 203 -5.10 -1.11 -7.17
N CYS A 204 -6.17 -1.54 -7.83
CA CYS A 204 -6.68 -0.86 -9.02
C CYS A 204 -7.10 0.59 -8.71
N ALA A 205 -7.89 0.80 -7.66
CA ALA A 205 -8.33 2.13 -7.24
C ALA A 205 -7.14 3.04 -6.87
N VAL A 206 -6.21 2.54 -6.05
CA VAL A 206 -5.00 3.27 -5.64
C VAL A 206 -4.13 3.63 -6.83
N THR A 207 -3.98 2.74 -7.81
CA THR A 207 -3.20 3.02 -9.02
C THR A 207 -3.78 4.19 -9.81
N LEU A 208 -5.11 4.21 -9.99
CA LEU A 208 -5.80 5.29 -10.69
C LEU A 208 -5.67 6.62 -9.93
N ILE A 209 -5.93 6.60 -8.62
CA ILE A 209 -5.84 7.78 -7.77
C ILE A 209 -4.40 8.31 -7.75
N ALA A 210 -3.40 7.45 -7.55
CA ALA A 210 -2.00 7.83 -7.56
C ALA A 210 -1.57 8.42 -8.90
N PHE A 211 -2.03 7.86 -10.02
CA PHE A 211 -1.73 8.40 -11.34
C PHE A 211 -2.29 9.81 -11.54
N VAL A 212 -3.54 10.04 -11.13
CA VAL A 212 -4.18 11.36 -11.19
C VAL A 212 -3.46 12.35 -10.27
N LEU A 213 -3.21 11.97 -9.01
CA LEU A 213 -2.53 12.84 -8.05
C LEU A 213 -1.11 13.20 -8.50
N ARG A 214 -0.34 12.24 -9.05
CA ARG A 214 0.99 12.54 -9.60
C ARG A 214 0.94 13.49 -10.78
N ARG A 215 -0.14 13.47 -11.58
CA ARG A 215 -0.35 14.45 -12.65
C ARG A 215 -0.72 15.84 -12.14
N LEU A 216 -1.39 15.95 -11.00
CA LEU A 216 -1.78 17.23 -10.42
C LEU A 216 -0.68 17.86 -9.56
N LEU A 217 0.15 17.05 -8.90
CA LEU A 217 1.16 17.51 -7.95
C LEU A 217 2.51 17.79 -8.60
N PHE A 218 2.85 17.08 -9.69
CA PHE A 218 4.16 17.15 -10.34
C PHE A 218 4.15 17.79 -11.73
N TYR A 219 2.98 18.17 -12.24
CA TYR A 219 2.80 18.88 -13.51
C TYR A 219 1.79 20.01 -13.33
#